data_AF-A0A6M3WWD5-F1
#
_entry.id   AF-A0A6M3WWD5-F1
#
_cell.length_a   1.000
_cell.length_b   1.000
_cell.length_c   1.000
_cell.angle_alpha   90.00
_cell.angle_beta   90.00
_cell.angle_gamma   90.00
#
_symmetry.space_group_name_H-M   'P 1'
#
loop_
_entity.id
_entity.type
_entity.pdbx_description
1 polymer ?
#
loop_
_entity_poly.entity_id
_entity_poly.type
_entity_poly.pdbx_seq_one_letter_code
_entity_poly.pdbx_strand_id
1 'polypeptide(L)'
;MIIYPNYNFFCINHQNYNLTKLMTLWEYSSEFISLLSNDSSLTQRLYAFSNRKVKLSFQSFLISSLASQLIRTSILMNSSNQILIFAQSFWLIKNNKHYFYLESSLLGRLLIGKNFDFYKNTITYYFGYSRHLTNLFQSRGIIIGREYLLYKNKKKLFIMQEFFSPLFLLGLNQK
;
A
#
# COMPACT_ATOMS: atom_id res chain seq x y z
N MET A 1 1.85 21.13 -10.03
CA MET A 1 2.81 20.41 -9.16
C MET A 1 2.00 19.75 -8.06
N ILE A 2 1.99 18.42 -7.94
CA ILE A 2 1.24 17.72 -6.88
C ILE A 2 2.18 17.55 -5.69
N ILE A 3 1.86 18.20 -4.57
CA ILE A 3 2.61 18.13 -3.32
C ILE A 3 1.97 17.02 -2.49
N TYR A 4 2.61 15.85 -2.44
CA TYR A 4 2.20 14.77 -1.53
C TYR A 4 2.72 15.06 -0.13
N PRO A 5 2.04 14.61 0.95
CA PRO A 5 2.62 14.69 2.27
C PRO A 5 3.96 13.95 2.25
N ASN A 6 5.03 14.72 2.40
CA ASN A 6 6.38 14.18 2.44
C ASN A 6 6.47 13.48 3.81
N TYR A 7 6.41 12.15 3.82
CA TYR A 7 6.48 11.38 5.08
C TYR A 7 7.86 11.47 5.77
N ASN A 8 8.73 12.40 5.35
CA ASN A 8 10.13 12.54 5.76
C ASN A 8 10.80 11.17 5.81
N PHE A 9 10.69 10.48 4.69
CA PHE A 9 11.24 9.16 4.52
C PHE A 9 12.74 9.33 4.24
N PHE A 10 13.59 8.80 5.12
CA PHE A 10 14.99 8.58 4.78
C PHE A 10 15.03 7.37 3.84
N CYS A 11 14.73 7.61 2.57
CA CYS A 11 14.70 6.58 1.54
C CYS A 11 16.10 6.34 0.98
N ILE A 12 16.46 5.06 0.86
CA ILE A 12 17.44 4.65 -0.14
C ILE A 12 16.66 4.54 -1.47
N ASN A 13 16.65 5.61 -2.26
CA ASN A 13 15.88 5.68 -3.50
C ASN A 13 16.47 4.70 -4.53
N HIS A 14 15.79 3.58 -4.79
CA HIS A 14 16.25 2.55 -5.71
C HIS A 14 15.37 2.49 -6.95
N GLN A 15 15.50 3.49 -7.83
CA GLN A 15 14.94 3.40 -9.19
C GLN A 15 15.72 2.40 -10.07
N ASN A 16 16.94 2.00 -9.68
CA ASN A 16 17.89 1.27 -10.53
C ASN A 16 18.49 -0.02 -9.96
N TYR A 17 18.04 -0.51 -8.80
CA TYR A 17 18.56 -1.76 -8.23
C TYR A 17 17.56 -2.88 -8.35
N ASN A 18 18.07 -4.08 -8.63
CA ASN A 18 17.28 -5.30 -8.65
C ASN A 18 16.73 -5.55 -7.24
N LEU A 19 15.45 -5.20 -7.02
CA LEU A 19 14.77 -5.28 -5.72
C LEU A 19 14.86 -6.65 -5.07
N THR A 20 14.80 -7.71 -5.87
CA THR A 20 15.04 -9.08 -5.42
C THR A 20 16.42 -9.21 -4.80
N LYS A 21 17.47 -8.66 -5.42
CA LYS A 21 18.85 -8.70 -4.90
C LYS A 21 18.98 -7.96 -3.56
N LEU A 22 18.38 -6.79 -3.41
CA LEU A 22 18.41 -6.04 -2.14
C LEU A 22 17.61 -6.74 -1.03
N MET A 23 16.44 -7.28 -1.37
CA MET A 23 15.60 -7.96 -0.38
C MET A 23 16.19 -9.32 0.03
N THR A 24 16.87 -10.03 -0.88
CA THR A 24 17.64 -11.23 -0.51
C THR A 24 18.83 -10.90 0.37
N LEU A 25 19.50 -9.76 0.15
CA LEU A 25 20.60 -9.31 1.01
C LEU A 25 20.14 -8.95 2.44
N TRP A 26 18.84 -8.68 2.62
CA TRP A 26 18.23 -8.40 3.93
C TRP A 26 17.39 -9.56 4.46
N GLU A 27 17.60 -10.76 3.92
CA GLU A 27 17.03 -12.01 4.43
C GLU A 27 15.50 -12.01 4.54
N TYR A 28 14.82 -11.22 3.70
CA TYR A 28 13.36 -11.27 3.63
C TYR A 28 12.90 -12.55 2.92
N SER A 29 11.80 -13.11 3.40
CA SER A 29 11.22 -14.31 2.81
C SER A 29 10.80 -14.10 1.36
N SER A 30 10.90 -15.17 0.56
CA SER A 30 10.51 -15.16 -0.86
C SER A 30 9.05 -14.73 -1.06
N GLU A 31 8.21 -15.03 -0.07
CA GLU A 31 6.81 -14.70 -0.01
C GLU A 31 6.58 -13.19 0.16
N PHE A 32 7.39 -12.55 1.00
CA PHE A 32 7.33 -11.10 1.15
C PHE A 32 7.78 -10.37 -0.12
N ILE A 33 8.86 -10.86 -0.75
CA ILE A 33 9.33 -10.34 -2.03
C ILE A 33 8.23 -10.48 -3.10
N SER A 34 7.58 -11.65 -3.17
CA SER A 34 6.45 -11.87 -4.07
C SER A 34 5.27 -10.93 -3.77
N LEU A 35 4.95 -10.69 -2.49
CA LEU A 35 3.90 -9.75 -2.08
C LEU A 35 4.17 -8.33 -2.61
N LEU A 36 5.42 -7.87 -2.52
CA LEU A 36 5.87 -6.55 -2.94
C LEU A 36 5.96 -6.38 -4.47
N SER A 37 6.44 -7.39 -5.18
CA SER A 37 6.77 -7.25 -6.61
C SER A 37 5.61 -7.50 -7.56
N ASN A 38 4.48 -8.02 -7.09
CA ASN A 38 3.40 -8.46 -7.98
C ASN A 38 2.24 -7.46 -8.07
N ASP A 39 1.65 -7.38 -9.26
CA ASP A 39 0.64 -6.39 -9.65
C ASP A 39 -0.79 -6.71 -9.22
N SER A 40 -1.06 -7.93 -8.74
CA SER A 40 -2.38 -8.32 -8.26
C SER A 40 -2.78 -7.64 -6.95
N SER A 41 -4.04 -7.78 -6.54
CA SER A 41 -4.59 -7.18 -5.32
C SER A 41 -3.84 -7.65 -4.06
N LEU A 42 -3.25 -6.69 -3.33
CA LEU A 42 -2.58 -6.94 -2.04
C LEU A 42 -3.54 -7.62 -1.05
N THR A 43 -4.79 -7.16 -1.02
CA THR A 43 -5.84 -7.73 -0.18
C THR A 43 -6.03 -9.22 -0.43
N GLN A 44 -6.19 -9.65 -1.68
CA GLN A 44 -6.44 -11.07 -1.99
C GLN A 44 -5.29 -11.96 -1.54
N ARG A 45 -4.06 -11.51 -1.77
CA ARG A 45 -2.87 -12.25 -1.34
C ARG A 45 -2.73 -12.30 0.18
N LEU A 46 -3.05 -11.24 0.90
CA LEU A 46 -3.06 -11.28 2.37
C LEU A 46 -4.13 -12.22 2.92
N TYR A 47 -5.30 -12.31 2.27
CA TYR A 47 -6.30 -13.30 2.63
C TYR A 47 -5.81 -14.74 2.38
N ALA A 48 -5.13 -14.99 1.26
CA ALA A 48 -4.53 -16.29 0.97
C ALA A 48 -3.38 -16.62 1.94
N PHE A 49 -2.49 -15.66 2.18
CA PHE A 49 -1.29 -15.82 3.00
C PHE A 49 -1.61 -16.00 4.47
N SER A 50 -2.59 -15.25 4.99
CA SER A 50 -2.97 -15.33 6.41
C SER A 50 -3.61 -16.69 6.77
N ASN A 51 -3.96 -17.51 5.77
CA ASN A 51 -4.49 -18.87 5.93
C ASN A 51 -5.53 -19.00 7.07
N ARG A 52 -6.37 -17.96 7.22
CA ARG A 52 -7.37 -17.76 8.29
C ARG A 52 -6.85 -17.60 9.73
N LYS A 53 -5.53 -17.60 9.98
CA LYS A 53 -4.91 -17.51 11.31
C LYS A 53 -4.83 -16.08 11.85
N VAL A 54 -4.81 -15.07 10.99
CA VAL A 54 -4.78 -13.66 11.40
C VAL A 54 -6.15 -13.04 11.10
N LYS A 55 -6.85 -12.58 12.14
CA LYS A 55 -8.05 -11.76 11.97
C LYS A 55 -7.60 -10.40 11.44
N LEU A 56 -7.87 -10.15 10.17
CA LEU A 56 -7.56 -8.89 9.51
C LEU A 56 -8.78 -7.98 9.53
N SER A 57 -8.67 -6.83 10.18
CA SER A 57 -9.67 -5.77 10.12
C SER A 57 -9.20 -4.64 9.22
N PHE A 58 -10.16 -4.03 8.54
CA PHE A 58 -9.91 -2.99 7.56
C PHE A 58 -10.74 -1.76 7.87
N GLN A 59 -10.12 -0.60 7.82
CA GLN A 59 -10.80 0.67 7.97
C GLN A 59 -10.36 1.58 6.83
N SER A 60 -11.31 2.28 6.22
CA SER A 60 -11.00 3.28 5.19
C SER A 60 -11.74 4.58 5.44
N PHE A 61 -11.06 5.68 5.16
CA PHE A 61 -11.57 7.02 5.36
C PHE A 61 -11.22 7.90 4.16
N LEU A 62 -12.10 8.85 3.88
CA LEU A 62 -11.90 9.87 2.86
C LEU A 62 -11.50 11.16 3.53
N ILE A 63 -10.39 11.72 3.05
CA ILE A 63 -9.92 13.06 3.37
C ILE A 63 -10.01 13.85 2.08
N SER A 64 -10.94 14.80 2.02
CA SER A 64 -10.98 15.77 0.93
C SER A 64 -9.92 16.84 1.17
N SER A 65 -9.00 17.01 0.23
CA SER A 65 -8.11 18.17 0.23
C SER A 65 -8.69 19.26 -0.67
N LEU A 66 -8.51 20.53 -0.29
CA LEU A 66 -8.80 21.67 -1.16
C LEU A 66 -8.06 21.49 -2.51
N ALA A 67 -8.74 21.80 -3.62
CA ALA A 67 -8.28 21.66 -5.01
C ALA A 67 -8.41 20.28 -5.69
N SER A 68 -9.65 19.76 -5.81
CA SER A 68 -10.03 18.67 -6.74
C SER A 68 -9.30 17.32 -6.55
N GLN A 69 -8.81 17.05 -5.34
CA GLN A 69 -8.11 15.83 -5.00
C GLN A 69 -8.80 15.14 -3.82
N LEU A 70 -8.95 13.82 -3.93
CA LEU A 70 -9.41 12.99 -2.82
C LEU A 70 -8.29 12.08 -2.38
N ILE A 71 -8.06 12.05 -1.08
CA ILE A 71 -7.15 11.10 -0.46
C ILE A 71 -8.04 10.08 0.24
N ARG A 72 -7.97 8.84 -0.21
CA ARG A 72 -8.57 7.73 0.51
C ARG A 72 -7.47 6.99 1.22
N THR A 73 -7.58 6.88 2.52
CA THR A 73 -6.64 6.10 3.33
C THR A 73 -7.31 4.80 3.74
N SER A 74 -6.51 3.73 3.86
CA SER A 74 -6.93 2.46 4.39
C SER A 74 -5.86 1.86 5.27
N ILE A 75 -6.26 1.27 6.38
CA ILE A 75 -5.39 0.50 7.28
C ILE A 75 -5.84 -0.95 7.32
N LEU A 76 -4.86 -1.84 7.46
CA LEU A 76 -5.06 -3.24 7.82
C LEU A 76 -4.41 -3.48 9.18
N MET A 77 -5.18 -4.07 10.07
CA MET A 77 -4.78 -4.38 11.44
C MET A 77 -4.86 -5.88 11.73
N ASN A 78 -4.06 -6.35 12.68
CA ASN A 78 -4.20 -7.69 13.24
C ASN A 78 -5.30 -7.76 14.32
N SER A 79 -5.48 -8.94 14.92
CA SER A 79 -6.44 -9.18 16.01
C SER A 79 -6.17 -8.36 17.27
N SER A 80 -4.93 -7.89 17.45
CA SER A 80 -4.50 -7.06 18.58
C SER A 80 -4.61 -5.56 18.28
N ASN A 81 -5.33 -5.17 17.21
CA ASN A 81 -5.48 -3.80 16.72
C ASN A 81 -4.16 -3.09 16.36
N GLN A 82 -3.09 -3.84 16.13
CA GLN A 82 -1.84 -3.26 15.64
C GLN A 82 -1.93 -3.07 14.13
N ILE A 83 -1.56 -1.88 13.65
CA ILE A 83 -1.54 -1.57 12.23
C ILE A 83 -0.36 -2.29 11.57
N LEU A 84 -0.67 -3.17 10.63
CA LEU A 84 0.31 -3.91 9.87
C LEU A 84 0.61 -3.24 8.53
N ILE A 85 -0.42 -2.69 7.88
CA ILE A 85 -0.29 -2.04 6.59
C ILE A 85 -1.10 -0.74 6.60
N PHE A 86 -0.47 0.31 6.10
CA PHE A 86 -1.09 1.61 5.86
C PHE A 86 -1.03 1.90 4.36
N ALA A 87 -2.14 2.30 3.76
CA ALA A 87 -2.21 2.61 2.35
C ALA A 87 -3.00 3.89 2.10
N GLN A 88 -2.57 4.65 1.09
CA GLN A 88 -3.25 5.85 0.63
C GLN A 88 -3.41 5.80 -0.88
N SER A 89 -4.57 6.23 -1.35
CA SER A 89 -4.85 6.45 -2.75
C SER A 89 -5.19 7.91 -3.00
N PHE A 90 -4.52 8.50 -3.99
CA PHE A 90 -4.64 9.91 -4.37
C PHE A 90 -5.38 9.99 -5.70
N TRP A 91 -6.61 10.46 -5.65
CA TRP A 91 -7.52 10.53 -6.78
C TRP A 91 -7.60 11.95 -7.31
N LEU A 92 -7.44 12.11 -8.62
CA LEU A 92 -7.72 13.37 -9.29
C LEU A 92 -9.21 13.38 -9.64
N ILE A 93 -9.98 14.28 -9.01
CA ILE A 93 -11.39 14.50 -9.35
C ILE A 93 -11.44 15.33 -10.63
N LYS A 94 -11.20 14.69 -11.77
CA LYS A 94 -11.54 15.27 -13.08
C LYS A 94 -12.72 14.49 -13.64
N ASN A 95 -13.87 15.15 -13.71
CA ASN A 95 -15.13 14.65 -14.27
C ASN A 95 -15.69 13.37 -13.60
N ASN A 96 -16.15 13.48 -12.34
CA ASN A 96 -17.27 12.77 -11.66
C ASN A 96 -17.65 11.30 -11.97
N LYS A 97 -16.89 10.50 -12.73
CA LYS A 97 -17.39 9.20 -13.26
C LYS A 97 -16.98 7.97 -12.45
N HIS A 98 -16.19 8.12 -11.39
CA HIS A 98 -15.59 6.97 -10.69
C HIS A 98 -15.77 7.07 -9.17
N TYR A 99 -16.95 6.68 -8.67
CA TYR A 99 -17.34 6.72 -7.25
C TYR A 99 -16.63 5.70 -6.32
N PHE A 100 -15.59 5.00 -6.80
CA PHE A 100 -14.87 3.98 -6.01
C PHE A 100 -14.25 4.54 -4.72
N TYR A 101 -14.01 5.85 -4.66
CA TYR A 101 -13.55 6.51 -3.46
C TYR A 101 -14.62 6.50 -2.34
N LEU A 102 -15.92 6.53 -2.65
CA LEU A 102 -17.02 6.64 -1.67
C LEU A 102 -17.33 5.36 -0.88
N GLU A 103 -16.91 4.19 -1.37
CA GLU A 103 -17.32 2.92 -0.76
C GLU A 103 -16.39 2.52 0.40
N SER A 104 -16.93 2.12 1.54
CA SER A 104 -16.17 1.80 2.76
C SER A 104 -15.37 0.48 2.71
N SER A 105 -15.31 -0.19 1.56
CA SER A 105 -14.68 -1.51 1.42
C SER A 105 -13.30 -1.43 0.75
N LEU A 106 -12.51 -2.51 0.87
CA LEU A 106 -11.15 -2.53 0.34
C LEU A 106 -11.11 -2.27 -1.15
N LEU A 107 -10.27 -1.32 -1.56
CA LEU A 107 -10.17 -0.89 -2.95
C LEU A 107 -9.88 -2.06 -3.90
N GLY A 108 -9.00 -2.99 -3.51
CA GLY A 108 -8.72 -4.19 -4.29
C GLY A 108 -9.95 -5.09 -4.49
N ARG A 109 -10.84 -5.21 -3.50
CA ARG A 109 -12.09 -5.98 -3.64
C ARG A 109 -13.11 -5.22 -4.50
N LEU A 110 -13.19 -3.90 -4.34
CA LEU A 110 -14.07 -3.05 -5.14
C LEU A 110 -13.76 -3.11 -6.62
N LEU A 111 -12.47 -3.01 -6.97
CA LEU A 111 -12.04 -3.03 -8.36
C LEU A 111 -12.36 -4.40 -8.99
N ILE A 112 -12.09 -5.49 -8.28
CA ILE A 112 -12.35 -6.85 -8.78
C ILE A 112 -13.84 -7.13 -8.89
N GLY A 113 -14.62 -6.79 -7.87
CA GLY A 113 -16.07 -7.04 -7.86
C GLY A 113 -16.84 -6.30 -8.95
N LYS A 114 -16.29 -5.21 -9.50
CA LYS A 114 -16.90 -4.47 -10.61
C LYS A 114 -16.32 -4.81 -11.98
N ASN A 115 -15.60 -5.95 -12.11
CA ASN A 115 -14.89 -6.35 -13.33
C ASN A 115 -14.08 -5.19 -13.93
N PHE A 116 -13.41 -4.46 -13.06
CA PHE A 116 -12.69 -3.27 -13.45
C PHE A 116 -11.33 -3.69 -13.99
N ASP A 117 -11.17 -3.70 -15.30
CA ASP A 117 -9.86 -3.93 -15.91
C ASP A 117 -8.92 -2.76 -15.59
N PHE A 118 -7.89 -3.05 -14.79
CA PHE A 118 -6.85 -2.10 -14.45
C PHE A 118 -5.48 -2.70 -14.69
N TYR A 119 -4.51 -1.81 -14.91
CA TYR A 119 -3.10 -2.16 -14.84
C TYR A 119 -2.39 -1.27 -13.83
N LYS A 120 -1.36 -1.83 -13.18
CA LYS A 120 -0.49 -1.12 -12.27
C LYS A 120 0.82 -0.79 -12.96
N ASN A 121 1.38 0.35 -12.63
CA ASN A 121 2.74 0.70 -12.98
C ASN A 121 3.46 1.11 -11.70
N THR A 122 4.32 0.24 -11.18
CA THR A 122 5.09 0.52 -9.97
C THR A 122 6.16 1.55 -10.27
N ILE A 123 6.13 2.66 -9.54
CA ILE A 123 7.03 3.79 -9.75
C ILE A 123 8.24 3.68 -8.82
N THR A 124 7.97 3.42 -7.55
CA THR A 124 8.98 3.57 -6.49
C THR A 124 8.76 2.53 -5.42
N TYR A 125 9.86 2.00 -4.88
CA TYR A 125 9.87 1.28 -3.62
C TYR A 125 10.54 2.14 -2.57
N TYR A 126 9.96 2.17 -1.38
CA TYR A 126 10.48 2.89 -0.23
C TYR A 126 11.10 1.90 0.72
N PHE A 127 12.29 2.24 1.21
CA PHE A 127 12.95 1.51 2.27
C PHE A 127 13.64 2.49 3.20
N GLY A 128 13.28 2.46 4.47
CA GLY A 128 13.88 3.34 5.47
C GLY A 128 12.98 3.66 6.64
N TYR A 129 13.17 4.85 7.21
CA TYR A 129 12.51 5.28 8.43
C TYR A 129 11.67 6.54 8.19
N SER A 130 10.52 6.60 8.86
CA SER A 130 9.65 7.78 8.88
C SER A 130 9.09 7.96 10.28
N ARG A 131 9.33 9.12 10.90
CA ARG A 131 8.78 9.43 12.24
C ARG A 131 7.25 9.34 12.26
N HIS A 132 6.60 9.80 11.20
CA HIS A 132 5.15 9.75 11.07
C HIS A 132 4.64 8.30 11.06
N LEU A 133 5.22 7.45 10.19
CA LEU A 133 4.78 6.07 10.08
C LEU A 133 5.19 5.22 11.29
N THR A 134 6.34 5.51 11.92
CA THR A 134 6.72 4.90 13.20
C THR A 134 5.67 5.16 14.27
N ASN A 135 5.16 6.40 14.36
CA ASN A 135 4.09 6.75 15.29
C ASN A 135 2.77 6.06 14.92
N LEU A 136 2.43 6.01 13.63
CA LEU A 136 1.21 5.37 13.14
C LEU A 136 1.20 3.87 13.42
N PHE A 137 2.31 3.18 13.11
CA PHE A 137 2.45 1.74 13.36
C PHE A 137 2.71 1.39 14.83
N GLN A 138 3.04 2.38 15.66
CA GLN A 138 3.48 2.18 17.05
C GLN A 138 4.63 1.17 17.17
N SER A 139 5.49 1.13 16.15
CA SER A 139 6.58 0.16 16.06
C SER A 139 7.84 0.83 15.53
N ARG A 140 8.97 0.57 16.19
CA ARG A 140 10.29 0.99 15.71
C ARG A 140 10.84 -0.05 14.73
N GLY A 141 11.53 0.42 13.71
CA GLY A 141 12.18 -0.44 12.73
C GLY A 141 12.05 0.11 11.33
N ILE A 142 12.57 -0.67 10.39
CA ILE A 142 12.55 -0.36 8.97
C ILE A 142 11.12 -0.50 8.46
N ILE A 143 10.71 0.50 7.69
CA ILE A 143 9.44 0.55 7.00
C ILE A 143 9.72 0.34 5.52
N ILE A 144 8.97 -0.60 4.95
CA ILE A 144 9.00 -0.87 3.52
C ILE A 144 7.73 -0.31 2.93
N GLY A 145 7.83 0.29 1.75
CA GLY A 145 6.66 0.75 1.04
C GLY A 145 6.81 0.63 -0.46
N ARG A 146 5.73 0.90 -1.17
CA ARG A 146 5.72 1.03 -2.62
C ARG A 146 4.71 2.08 -3.05
N GLU A 147 5.03 2.73 -4.16
CA GLU A 147 4.16 3.64 -4.87
C GLU A 147 3.93 3.13 -6.29
N TYR A 148 2.67 3.11 -6.69
CA TYR A 148 2.30 2.71 -8.04
C TYR A 148 1.15 3.55 -8.59
N LEU A 149 1.14 3.72 -9.90
CA LEU A 149 0.02 4.28 -10.62
C LEU A 149 -0.95 3.18 -11.00
N LEU A 150 -2.24 3.43 -10.76
CA LEU A 150 -3.29 2.58 -11.28
C LEU A 150 -3.98 3.26 -12.47
N TYR A 151 -4.14 2.49 -13.54
CA TYR A 151 -4.71 2.97 -14.79
C TYR A 151 -5.90 2.13 -15.22
N LYS A 152 -6.81 2.75 -15.95
CA LYS A 152 -7.89 2.09 -16.71
C LYS A 152 -7.94 2.68 -18.11
N ASN A 153 -8.07 1.84 -19.13
CA ASN A 153 -8.21 2.28 -20.53
C ASN A 153 -7.14 3.33 -20.90
N LYS A 154 -5.89 3.08 -20.50
CA LYS A 154 -4.71 3.96 -20.68
C LYS A 154 -4.80 5.33 -19.99
N LYS A 155 -5.81 5.57 -19.13
CA LYS A 155 -5.97 6.78 -18.34
C LYS A 155 -5.58 6.52 -16.89
N LYS A 156 -4.76 7.41 -16.32
CA LYS A 156 -4.38 7.40 -14.91
C LYS A 156 -5.63 7.63 -14.07
N LEU A 157 -5.86 6.75 -13.09
CA LEU A 157 -6.97 6.88 -12.14
C LEU A 157 -6.50 7.51 -10.83
N PHE A 158 -5.53 6.86 -10.19
CA PHE A 158 -4.99 7.32 -8.91
C PHE A 158 -3.54 6.85 -8.74
N ILE A 159 -2.85 7.50 -7.80
CA ILE A 159 -1.60 6.98 -7.23
C ILE A 159 -1.94 6.21 -5.98
N MET A 160 -1.37 5.02 -5.80
CA MET A 160 -1.41 4.29 -4.55
C MET A 160 -0.05 4.35 -3.89
N GLN A 161 -0.03 4.59 -2.58
CA GLN A 161 1.10 4.34 -1.70
C GLN A 161 0.70 3.28 -0.69
N GLU A 162 1.55 2.29 -0.48
CA GLU A 162 1.37 1.22 0.51
C GLU A 162 2.62 1.13 1.35
N PHE A 163 2.46 1.04 2.67
CA PHE A 163 3.54 0.95 3.65
C PHE A 163 3.28 -0.23 4.58
N PHE A 164 4.32 -1.01 4.83
CA PHE A 164 4.33 -2.24 5.61
C PHE A 164 5.09 -1.99 6.91
N SER A 165 4.46 -2.29 8.05
CA SER A 165 5.05 -2.06 9.36
C SER A 165 6.17 -3.05 9.66
N PRO A 166 7.14 -2.69 10.51
CA PRO A 166 8.13 -3.63 11.04
C PRO A 166 7.52 -4.93 11.59
N LEU A 167 6.36 -4.83 12.26
CA LEU A 167 5.65 -6.00 12.79
C LEU A 167 5.13 -6.92 11.69
N PHE A 168 4.64 -6.36 10.59
CA PHE A 168 4.23 -7.15 9.43
C PHE A 168 5.41 -7.93 8.85
N LEU A 169 6.57 -7.30 8.76
CA LEU A 169 7.80 -7.92 8.25
C LEU A 169 8.27 -9.07 9.15
N LEU A 170 8.30 -8.85 10.46
CA LEU A 170 8.71 -9.87 11.43
C LEU A 170 7.76 -11.08 11.43
N GLY A 171 6.46 -10.85 11.33
CA GLY A 171 5.46 -11.93 11.27
C GLY A 171 5.56 -12.81 10.02
N LEU A 172 6.25 -12.36 8.97
CA LEU A 172 6.50 -13.14 7.75
C LEU A 172 7.81 -13.95 7.81
N ASN A 173 8.73 -13.58 8.69
CA ASN A 173 10.04 -14.23 8.83
C ASN A 173 10.04 -15.35 9.88
N GLN A 174 8.98 -15.52 10.67
CA GLN A 174 8.85 -16.61 11.66
C GLN A 174 8.29 -17.92 11.06
N LYS A 175 8.62 -18.23 9.81
CA LYS A 175 8.28 -19.50 9.16
C LYS A 175 9.51 -20.35 8.95
#